data_AF-A0A9P8PKS3-F1
#
_entry.id   AF-A0A9P8PKS3-F1
#
_cell.length_a   1.000
_cell.length_b   1.000
_cell.length_c   1.000
_cell.angle_alpha   90.00
_cell.angle_beta   90.00
_cell.angle_gamma   90.00
#
_symmetry.space_group_name_H-M   'P 1'
#
loop_
_entity.id
_entity.type
_entity.pdbx_description
1 polymer ?
#
loop_
_entity_poly.entity_id
_entity_poly.type
_entity_poly.pdbx_seq_one_letter_code
_entity_poly.pdbx_strand_id
1 'polypeptide(L)'
;MESSSEPFIMNDSEAIMLALKTILNIDNYPILIHSNKGKHRIGVLVGIMRKLLQGWSITGIFNEYDKFAGGKGESDIEFIECFEPRGLKVDEANLPGFVRIE
;
A
#
# COMPACT_ATOMS: atom_id res chain seq x y z
N MET A 1 -20.63 -22.36 10.48
CA MET A 1 -19.91 -21.59 9.45
C MET A 1 -20.53 -20.22 9.45
N GLU A 2 -19.89 -19.26 10.11
CA GLU A 2 -20.27 -17.86 9.96
C GLU A 2 -19.24 -17.20 9.04
N SER A 3 -19.66 -16.92 7.81
CA SER A 3 -19.00 -15.92 6.98
C SER A 3 -19.93 -14.73 6.89
N SER A 4 -19.92 -13.91 7.93
CA SER A 4 -20.66 -12.66 7.97
C SER A 4 -19.74 -11.60 8.56
N SER A 5 -18.85 -11.09 7.73
CA SER A 5 -18.30 -9.77 7.92
C SER A 5 -18.43 -9.06 6.58
N GLU A 6 -19.28 -8.05 6.58
CA GLU A 6 -19.66 -7.22 5.45
C GLU A 6 -18.44 -6.60 4.74
N PRO A 7 -18.56 -6.25 3.44
CA PRO A 7 -17.47 -5.77 2.58
C PRO A 7 -16.81 -4.44 3.00
N PHE A 8 -17.16 -3.88 4.16
CA PHE A 8 -16.72 -2.57 4.67
C PHE A 8 -15.64 -2.63 5.76
N ILE A 9 -15.08 -3.80 6.09
CA ILE A 9 -13.80 -3.90 6.83
C ILE A 9 -12.65 -3.62 5.83
N MET A 10 -12.70 -2.45 5.21
CA MET A 10 -12.10 -2.18 3.91
C MET A 10 -10.84 -1.33 4.10
N ASN A 11 -9.73 -2.01 4.41
CA ASN A 11 -8.39 -1.47 4.63
C ASN A 11 -8.26 -0.43 5.78
N ASP A 12 -7.50 -0.79 6.82
CA ASP A 12 -7.22 0.08 7.96
C ASP A 12 -6.14 1.12 7.59
N SER A 13 -6.57 2.38 7.44
CA SER A 13 -5.67 3.50 7.13
C SER A 13 -4.56 3.68 8.17
N GLU A 14 -4.83 3.44 9.46
CA GLU A 14 -3.81 3.57 10.50
C GLU A 14 -2.74 2.48 10.36
N ALA A 15 -3.17 1.25 10.09
CA ALA A 15 -2.25 0.14 9.82
C ALA A 15 -1.39 0.39 8.57
N ILE A 16 -1.98 0.93 7.49
CA ILE A 16 -1.24 1.32 6.28
C ILE A 16 -0.23 2.42 6.61
N MET A 17 -0.63 3.44 7.37
CA MET A 17 0.28 4.52 7.80
C MET A 17 1.46 4.00 8.62
N LEU A 18 1.22 3.06 9.53
CA LEU A 18 2.28 2.43 10.30
C LEU A 18 3.24 1.64 9.39
N ALA A 19 2.70 0.86 8.46
CA ALA A 19 3.49 0.10 7.50
C ALA A 19 4.34 1.04 6.61
N LEU A 20 3.77 2.14 6.12
CA LEU A 20 4.50 3.13 5.33
C LEU A 20 5.65 3.75 6.14
N LYS A 21 5.45 4.06 7.43
CA LYS A 21 6.53 4.56 8.31
C LYS A 21 7.67 3.54 8.45
N THR A 22 7.36 2.26 8.60
CA THR A 22 8.37 1.20 8.63
C THR A 22 9.12 1.11 7.30
N ILE A 23 8.41 1.19 6.18
CA ILE A 23 8.97 1.08 4.83
C ILE A 23 9.84 2.29 4.46
N LEU A 24 9.52 3.48 4.98
CA LEU A 24 10.27 4.71 4.72
C LEU A 24 11.58 4.84 5.50
N ASN A 25 11.86 3.93 6.45
CA ASN A 25 13.14 3.91 7.15
C ASN A 25 14.06 2.86 6.52
N ILE A 26 15.17 3.32 5.92
CA ILE A 26 16.16 2.47 5.26
C ILE A 26 16.83 1.47 6.20
N ASP A 27 16.92 1.76 7.50
CA ASP A 27 17.53 0.86 8.49
C ASP A 27 16.75 -0.44 8.69
N ASN A 28 15.47 -0.47 8.29
CA ASN A 28 14.67 -1.68 8.36
C ASN A 28 15.03 -2.68 7.25
N TYR A 29 15.76 -2.27 6.21
CA TYR A 29 16.03 -3.11 5.05
C TYR A 29 17.18 -4.10 5.30
N PRO A 30 17.10 -5.33 4.77
CA PRO A 30 16.05 -5.85 3.88
C PRO A 30 14.74 -6.24 4.60
N ILE A 31 13.60 -5.83 4.04
CA ILE A 31 12.26 -6.16 4.56
C ILE A 31 11.50 -7.16 3.68
N LEU A 32 10.70 -8.02 4.31
CA LEU A 32 9.68 -8.84 3.65
C LEU A 32 8.29 -8.36 4.06
N ILE A 33 7.47 -7.99 3.08
CA ILE A 33 6.08 -7.60 3.29
C ILE A 33 5.19 -8.77 2.89
N HIS A 34 4.35 -9.27 3.80
CA HIS A 34 3.43 -10.36 3.48
C HIS A 34 2.11 -10.26 4.25
N SER A 35 1.12 -10.98 3.73
CA SER A 35 -0.13 -11.28 4.42
C SER A 35 -0.40 -12.79 4.31
N ASN A 36 -1.64 -13.25 4.46
CA ASN A 36 -1.94 -14.68 4.33
C ASN A 36 -1.69 -15.20 2.90
N LYS A 37 -2.10 -14.42 1.88
CA LYS A 37 -1.96 -14.78 0.46
C LYS A 37 -1.13 -13.79 -0.35
N GLY A 38 -0.72 -12.66 0.26
CA GLY A 38 0.02 -11.61 -0.46
C GLY A 38 -0.77 -10.89 -1.56
N LYS A 39 -2.12 -10.99 -1.55
CA LYS A 39 -3.01 -10.41 -2.56
C LYS A 39 -3.51 -9.03 -2.11
N HIS A 40 -4.77 -8.90 -1.73
CA HIS A 40 -5.47 -7.65 -1.38
C HIS A 40 -4.70 -6.71 -0.44
N ARG A 41 -4.47 -7.09 0.83
CA ARG A 41 -3.80 -6.25 1.83
C ARG A 41 -2.44 -5.72 1.38
N ILE A 42 -1.65 -6.58 0.72
CA ILE A 42 -0.31 -6.19 0.26
C ILE A 42 -0.38 -5.42 -1.04
N GLY A 43 -1.29 -5.77 -1.94
CA GLY A 43 -1.57 -5.02 -3.16
C GLY A 43 -2.01 -3.60 -2.88
N VAL A 44 -2.84 -3.38 -1.86
CA VAL A 44 -3.24 -2.04 -1.40
C VAL A 44 -2.04 -1.25 -0.90
N LEU A 45 -1.26 -1.82 0.03
CA LEU A 45 -0.07 -1.16 0.57
C LEU A 45 0.95 -0.81 -0.54
N VAL A 46 1.26 -1.77 -1.41
CA VAL A 46 2.18 -1.57 -2.54
C VAL A 46 1.62 -0.55 -3.52
N GLY A 47 0.33 -0.61 -3.85
CA GLY A 47 -0.31 0.38 -4.72
C GLY A 47 -0.23 1.80 -4.16
N ILE A 48 -0.40 1.96 -2.84
CA ILE A 48 -0.21 3.25 -2.15
C ILE A 48 1.26 3.69 -2.20
N MET A 49 2.22 2.78 -2.02
CA MET A 49 3.64 3.11 -2.19
C MET A 49 3.95 3.57 -3.61
N ARG A 50 3.42 2.89 -4.62
CA ARG A 50 3.60 3.22 -6.04
C ARG A 50 3.05 4.61 -6.34
N LYS A 51 1.84 4.91 -5.84
CA LYS A 51 1.18 6.22 -5.95
C LYS A 51 1.99 7.32 -5.26
N LEU A 52 2.25 7.17 -3.96
CA LEU A 52 2.77 8.25 -3.12
C LEU A 52 4.28 8.41 -3.17
N LEU A 53 5.02 7.29 -3.21
CA LEU A 53 6.48 7.30 -3.05
C LEU A 53 7.22 7.23 -4.38
N GLN A 54 6.55 6.80 -5.46
CA GLN A 54 7.21 6.55 -6.75
C GLN A 54 6.54 7.29 -7.92
N GLY A 55 5.39 7.93 -7.68
CA GLY A 55 4.68 8.74 -8.68
C GLY A 55 4.13 7.92 -9.85
N TRP A 56 3.71 6.67 -9.63
CA TRP A 56 3.12 5.85 -10.67
C TRP A 56 1.70 6.32 -11.01
N SER A 57 1.31 6.16 -12.28
CA SER A 57 -0.08 6.38 -12.70
C SER A 57 -1.00 5.28 -12.15
N ILE A 58 -2.26 5.63 -11.91
CA ILE A 58 -3.28 4.68 -11.44
C ILE A 58 -3.42 3.47 -12.37
N THR A 59 -3.30 3.66 -13.68
CA THR A 59 -3.33 2.56 -14.66
C THR A 59 -2.18 1.58 -14.47
N GLY A 60 -0.96 2.07 -14.20
CA GLY A 60 0.20 1.22 -13.92
C GLY A 60 0.04 0.45 -12.61
N ILE A 61 -0.49 1.12 -11.59
CA ILE A 61 -0.79 0.51 -10.28
C ILE A 61 -1.85 -0.59 -10.42
N PHE A 62 -2.93 -0.32 -11.16
CA PHE A 62 -3.97 -1.30 -11.43
C PHE A 62 -3.42 -2.54 -12.14
N ASN A 63 -2.56 -2.35 -13.15
CA ASN A 63 -1.96 -3.47 -13.87
C ASN A 63 -1.09 -4.36 -12.96
N GLU A 64 -0.30 -3.75 -12.07
CA GLU A 64 0.50 -4.49 -11.08
C GLU A 64 -0.42 -5.22 -10.08
N TYR A 65 -1.40 -4.51 -9.52
CA TYR A 65 -2.34 -5.08 -8.55
C TYR A 65 -3.09 -6.28 -9.15
N ASP A 66 -3.67 -6.14 -10.34
CA ASP A 66 -4.47 -7.20 -10.97
C ASP A 66 -3.63 -8.46 -11.26
N LYS A 67 -2.38 -8.26 -11.70
CA LYS A 67 -1.43 -9.36 -11.93
C LYS A 67 -1.18 -10.21 -10.68
N PHE A 68 -1.16 -9.61 -9.49
CA PHE A 68 -0.90 -10.33 -8.23
C PHE A 68 -2.18 -10.78 -7.50
N ALA A 69 -3.25 -9.98 -7.56
CA ALA A 69 -4.52 -10.30 -6.91
C ALA A 69 -5.30 -11.38 -7.69
N GLY A 70 -5.20 -11.39 -9.02
CA GLY A 70 -5.92 -12.31 -9.91
C GLY A 70 -7.39 -11.94 -10.08
N GLY A 71 -7.68 -10.65 -10.30
CA GLY A 71 -9.02 -10.10 -10.43
C GLY A 71 -9.76 -9.88 -9.11
N LYS A 72 -10.83 -9.05 -9.16
CA LYS A 72 -11.72 -8.65 -8.04
C LYS A 72 -11.03 -7.80 -6.96
N GLY A 73 -10.80 -6.53 -7.28
CA GLY A 73 -10.25 -5.54 -6.35
C GLY A 73 -10.64 -4.10 -6.64
N GLU A 74 -11.78 -3.86 -7.30
CA GLU A 74 -12.26 -2.50 -7.62
C GLU A 74 -12.28 -1.62 -6.37
N SER A 75 -12.77 -2.18 -5.26
CA SER A 75 -12.82 -1.57 -3.93
C SER A 75 -11.41 -1.22 -3.39
N ASP A 76 -10.43 -2.10 -3.62
CA ASP A 76 -9.03 -1.87 -3.20
C ASP A 76 -8.36 -0.78 -4.05
N ILE A 77 -8.67 -0.73 -5.33
CA ILE A 77 -8.16 0.29 -6.25
C ILE A 77 -8.73 1.66 -5.93
N GLU A 78 -10.04 1.74 -5.66
CA GLU A 78 -10.69 2.95 -5.16
C GLU A 78 -10.04 3.42 -3.86
N PHE A 79 -9.76 2.50 -2.93
CA PHE A 79 -9.05 2.84 -1.70
C PHE A 79 -7.65 3.40 -1.98
N ILE A 80 -6.87 2.78 -2.87
CA ILE A 80 -5.54 3.31 -3.26
C ILE A 80 -5.67 4.73 -3.85
N GLU A 81 -6.65 4.94 -4.73
CA GLU A 81 -6.90 6.24 -5.38
C GLU A 81 -7.30 7.33 -4.38
N CYS A 82 -8.14 7.02 -3.40
CA CYS A 82 -8.60 7.97 -2.39
C CYS A 82 -7.66 8.11 -1.18
N PHE A 83 -6.68 7.22 -1.00
CA PHE A 83 -5.80 7.27 0.19
C PHE A 83 -4.94 8.54 0.23
N GLU A 84 -4.96 9.20 1.39
CA GLU A 84 -4.17 10.39 1.71
C GLU A 84 -3.29 10.15 2.95
N PRO A 85 -1.97 10.35 2.89
CA PRO A 85 -1.06 10.08 4.01
C PRO A 85 -1.05 11.22 5.04
N ARG A 86 -2.21 11.57 5.62
CA ARG A 86 -2.32 12.72 6.53
C ARG A 86 -1.41 12.54 7.75
N GLY A 87 -0.52 13.50 7.97
CA GLY A 87 0.39 13.49 9.11
C GLY A 87 1.54 12.47 9.01
N LEU A 88 1.83 11.94 7.82
CA LEU A 88 3.03 11.14 7.59
C LEU A 88 4.26 12.06 7.66
N LYS A 89 5.04 11.92 8.74
CA LYS A 89 6.33 12.58 8.87
C LYS A 89 7.41 11.68 8.28
N VAL A 90 8.24 12.25 7.42
CA VAL A 90 9.32 11.56 6.74
C VAL A 90 10.64 12.15 7.24
N ASP A 91 11.57 11.28 7.61
CA ASP A 91 12.95 11.68 7.91
C ASP A 91 13.77 11.55 6.63
N GLU A 92 14.04 12.68 5.98
CA GLU A 92 14.74 12.74 4.68
C GLU A 92 16.16 12.15 4.74
N ALA A 93 16.79 12.12 5.92
CA ALA A 93 18.14 11.60 6.08
C ALA A 93 18.23 10.07 5.87
N ASN A 94 17.13 9.35 6.09
CA ASN A 94 17.12 7.89 6.17
C ASN A 94 16.13 7.24 5.17
N LEU A 95 15.94 7.89 4.03
CA LEU A 95 15.01 7.41 3.00
C LEU A 95 15.62 6.33 2.09
N PRO A 96 14.83 5.30 1.73
CA PRO A 96 15.20 4.41 0.65
C PRO A 96 15.32 5.14 -0.69
N GLY A 97 16.34 4.79 -1.48
CA GLY A 97 16.62 5.44 -2.77
C GLY A 97 15.54 5.28 -3.85
N PHE A 98 14.50 4.47 -3.63
CA PHE A 98 13.34 4.38 -4.52
C PHE A 98 12.27 5.45 -4.25
N VAL A 99 12.35 6.14 -3.10
CA VAL A 99 11.40 7.19 -2.71
C VAL A 99 11.73 8.46 -3.50
N ARG A 100 10.73 9.01 -4.15
CA ARG A 100 10.80 10.28 -4.88
C ARG A 100 10.08 11.33 -4.05
N ILE A 101 10.82 12.27 -3.49
CA ILE A 101 10.26 13.51 -2.96
C ILE A 101 10.26 14.49 -4.13
N GLU A 102 9.07 14.88 -4.60
CA GLU A 102 8.90 16.05 -5.47
C GLU A 102 8.61 17.29 -4.61
#